data_AF-A0A7X5N3F0-F1
#
_entry.id   AF-A0A7X5N3F0-F1
#
_cell.length_a   1.000
_cell.length_b   1.000
_cell.length_c   1.000
_cell.angle_alpha   90.00
_cell.angle_beta   90.00
_cell.angle_gamma   90.00
#
_symmetry.space_group_name_H-M   'P 1'
#
loop_
_entity.id
_entity.type
_entity.pdbx_description
1 polymer ?
#
loop_
_entity_poly.entity_id
_entity_poly.type
_entity_poly.pdbx_seq_one_letter_code
_entity_poly.pdbx_strand_id
1 'polypeptide(L)'
;QHPLISYESSTRPGSSLQRAFAQVGLEPSIALTALDADLIKTYVRAGLGVGLVAEMAVSASDEDLRAWPAPAPIAECIAWAVLPRDRVLRDYALDLVHVLAPQIDKRDLRRVLDGNQAPNWPLPPTWESLTQT
;
A
#
# COMPACT_ATOMS: atom_id res chain seq x y z
N GLN A 1 7.06 -5.85 24.12
CA GLN A 1 6.01 -6.38 23.21
C GLN A 1 4.78 -5.52 23.40
N HIS A 2 4.13 -5.09 22.31
CA HIS A 2 2.99 -4.17 22.35
C HIS A 2 1.84 -4.70 21.47
N PRO A 3 0.57 -4.43 21.84
CA PRO A 3 -0.57 -4.72 20.98
C PRO A 3 -0.52 -3.86 19.73
N LEU A 4 -0.83 -4.46 18.58
CA LEU A 4 -0.90 -3.80 17.29
C LEU A 4 -2.34 -3.40 16.97
N ILE A 5 -2.46 -2.26 16.31
CA ILE A 5 -3.68 -1.76 15.70
C ILE A 5 -3.39 -1.59 14.21
N SER A 6 -4.12 -2.29 13.35
CA SER A 6 -3.86 -2.27 11.91
C SER A 6 -5.15 -2.49 11.11
N TYR A 7 -5.02 -2.60 9.79
CA TYR A 7 -6.16 -2.84 8.91
C TYR A 7 -6.78 -4.22 9.15
N GLU A 8 -8.06 -4.37 8.85
CA GLU A 8 -8.74 -5.67 8.89
C GLU A 8 -8.04 -6.74 8.02
N SER A 9 -7.45 -6.33 6.89
CA SER A 9 -6.68 -7.24 6.04
C SER A 9 -5.49 -7.90 6.74
N SER A 10 -4.98 -7.31 7.81
CA SER A 10 -3.84 -7.81 8.57
C SER A 10 -4.14 -9.12 9.33
N THR A 11 -5.41 -9.44 9.60
CA THR A 11 -5.80 -10.70 10.26
C THR A 11 -5.97 -11.85 9.27
N ARG A 12 -6.04 -11.56 7.96
CA ARG A 12 -6.21 -12.59 6.94
C ARG A 12 -5.00 -13.53 6.94
N PRO A 13 -5.21 -14.86 6.88
CA PRO A 13 -4.12 -15.81 6.73
C PRO A 13 -3.24 -15.46 5.54
N GLY A 14 -1.93 -15.39 5.77
CA GLY A 14 -0.97 -15.05 4.73
C GLY A 14 -0.97 -13.57 4.32
N SER A 15 -1.56 -12.64 5.09
CA SER A 15 -1.35 -11.20 4.87
C SER A 15 0.14 -10.82 4.97
N SER A 16 0.53 -9.65 4.45
CA SER A 16 1.91 -9.17 4.55
C SER A 16 2.39 -9.11 6.00
N LEU A 17 1.54 -8.64 6.92
CA LEU A 17 1.84 -8.58 8.35
C LEU A 17 2.08 -9.97 8.95
N GLN A 18 1.16 -10.91 8.70
CA GLN A 18 1.27 -12.27 9.24
C GLN A 18 2.54 -12.96 8.74
N ARG A 19 2.84 -12.84 7.44
CA ARG A 19 4.06 -13.41 6.85
C ARG A 19 5.32 -12.80 7.45
N ALA A 20 5.34 -11.49 7.66
CA ALA A 20 6.49 -10.80 8.23
C ALA A 20 6.81 -11.25 9.66
N PHE A 21 5.77 -11.42 10.49
CA PHE A 21 5.93 -11.95 11.85
C PHE A 21 6.36 -13.42 11.83
N ALA A 22 5.72 -14.26 11.01
CA ALA A 22 6.05 -15.67 10.90
C ALA A 22 7.48 -15.90 10.39
N GLN A 23 7.99 -15.07 9.48
CA GLN A 23 9.36 -15.14 8.97
C GLN A 23 10.43 -15.00 10.06
N VAL A 24 10.10 -14.31 11.15
CA VAL A 24 11.00 -14.14 12.31
C VAL A 24 10.58 -15.00 13.51
N GLY A 25 9.67 -15.97 13.30
CA GLY A 25 9.20 -16.88 14.35
C GLY A 25 8.33 -16.23 15.42
N LEU A 26 7.65 -15.14 15.08
CA LEU A 26 6.74 -14.41 15.97
C LEU A 26 5.29 -14.50 15.51
N GLU A 27 4.37 -14.25 16.43
CA GLU A 27 2.95 -14.08 16.16
C GLU A 27 2.54 -12.65 16.51
N PRO A 28 1.80 -11.94 15.63
CA PRO A 28 1.38 -10.57 15.91
C PRO A 28 0.25 -10.55 16.95
N SER A 29 0.43 -9.82 18.04
CA SER A 29 -0.66 -9.52 18.98
C SER A 29 -1.48 -8.36 18.44
N ILE A 30 -2.57 -8.65 17.71
CA ILE A 30 -3.47 -7.63 17.15
C ILE A 30 -4.61 -7.40 18.16
N ALA A 31 -4.64 -6.23 18.80
CA ALA A 31 -5.70 -5.89 19.75
C ALA A 31 -6.97 -5.40 19.05
N LEU A 32 -6.81 -4.70 17.92
CA LEU A 32 -7.92 -4.09 17.20
C LEU A 32 -7.61 -3.96 15.71
N THR A 33 -8.63 -4.13 14.89
CA THR A 33 -8.58 -3.79 13.46
C THR A 33 -9.50 -2.63 13.13
N ALA A 34 -9.13 -1.85 12.13
CA ALA A 34 -9.91 -0.72 11.63
C ALA A 34 -9.95 -0.71 10.09
N LEU A 35 -10.91 0.04 9.53
CA LEU A 35 -11.15 0.12 8.09
C LEU A 35 -10.18 1.08 7.39
N ASP A 36 -9.77 2.13 8.08
CA ASP A 36 -8.89 3.16 7.55
C ASP A 36 -7.85 3.61 8.60
N ALA A 37 -6.87 4.38 8.14
CA ALA A 37 -5.77 4.83 8.95
C ALA A 37 -6.16 5.90 9.98
N ASP A 38 -7.18 6.70 9.73
CA ASP A 38 -7.60 7.74 10.68
C ASP A 38 -8.22 7.12 11.93
N LEU A 39 -8.97 6.03 11.74
CA LEU A 39 -9.49 5.24 12.86
C LEU A 39 -8.36 4.49 13.59
N ILE A 40 -7.37 3.95 12.89
CA ILE A 40 -6.17 3.38 13.52
C ILE A 40 -5.49 4.44 14.40
N LYS A 41 -5.21 5.63 13.85
CA LYS A 41 -4.58 6.74 14.57
C LYS A 41 -5.41 7.17 15.78
N THR A 42 -6.74 7.19 15.68
CA THR A 42 -7.64 7.49 16.79
C THR A 42 -7.46 6.51 17.96
N TYR A 43 -7.35 5.21 17.69
CA TYR A 43 -7.13 4.22 18.75
C TYR A 43 -5.71 4.24 19.31
N VAL A 44 -4.71 4.60 18.50
CA VAL A 44 -3.35 4.86 19.01
C VAL A 44 -3.35 6.05 19.97
N ARG A 45 -4.03 7.15 19.63
CA ARG A 45 -4.19 8.33 20.50
C ARG A 45 -4.87 7.99 21.82
N ALA A 46 -5.84 7.08 21.79
CA ALA A 46 -6.50 6.57 22.99
C ALA A 46 -5.64 5.58 23.80
N GLY A 47 -4.41 5.27 23.36
CA GLY A 47 -3.46 4.45 24.10
C GLY A 47 -3.69 2.94 23.99
N LEU A 48 -4.47 2.47 23.00
CA LEU A 48 -4.81 1.05 22.87
C LEU A 48 -3.65 0.20 22.31
N GLY A 49 -2.62 0.82 21.73
CA GLY A 49 -1.49 0.10 21.15
C GLY A 49 -0.69 0.88 20.13
N VAL A 50 0.12 0.16 19.35
CA VAL A 50 0.96 0.69 18.29
C VAL A 50 0.26 0.53 16.95
N GLY A 51 0.10 1.63 16.21
CA GLY A 51 -0.51 1.63 14.89
C GLY A 51 0.47 1.21 13.81
N LEU A 52 0.07 0.28 12.95
CA LEU A 52 0.76 -0.03 11.70
C LEU A 52 -0.11 0.42 10.53
N VAL A 53 0.30 1.53 9.90
CA VAL A 53 -0.39 2.20 8.79
C VAL A 53 0.53 2.30 7.57
N ALA A 54 -0.07 2.61 6.42
CA ALA A 54 0.68 2.91 5.21
C ALA A 54 1.30 4.30 5.32
N GLU A 55 2.50 4.50 4.77
CA GLU A 55 3.24 5.78 4.88
C GLU A 55 2.44 7.00 4.40
N MET A 56 1.65 6.86 3.33
CA MET A 56 0.79 7.91 2.78
C MET A 56 -0.32 8.39 3.73
N ALA A 57 -0.60 7.64 4.81
CA ALA A 57 -1.60 8.00 5.81
C ALA A 57 -1.02 8.79 7.00
N VAL A 58 0.31 8.95 7.04
CA VAL A 58 1.00 9.81 8.00
C VAL A 58 1.06 11.22 7.40
N SER A 59 0.55 12.19 8.14
CA SER A 59 0.50 13.59 7.70
C SER A 59 1.27 14.50 8.65
N ALA A 60 1.67 15.67 8.17
CA ALA A 60 2.27 16.70 9.02
C ALA A 60 1.32 17.19 10.13
N SER A 61 0.00 17.02 9.96
CA SER A 61 -1.00 17.34 10.99
C SER A 61 -1.08 16.32 12.13
N ASP A 62 -0.45 15.16 12.01
CA ASP A 62 -0.39 14.15 13.08
C ASP A 62 0.71 14.50 14.11
N GLU A 63 0.79 15.76 14.56
CA GLU A 63 1.84 16.30 15.44
C GLU A 63 1.92 15.62 16.82
N ASP A 64 0.80 15.02 17.24
CA ASP A 64 0.66 14.31 18.51
C ASP A 64 1.11 12.84 18.43
N LEU A 65 1.45 12.36 17.23
CA LEU A 65 1.91 11.00 16.97
C LEU A 65 3.36 11.00 16.51
N ARG A 66 4.10 9.97 16.92
CA ARG A 66 5.46 9.73 16.43
C ARG A 66 5.48 8.55 15.48
N ALA A 67 5.65 8.84 14.19
CA ALA A 67 5.83 7.81 13.17
C ALA A 67 7.27 7.28 13.17
N TRP A 68 7.40 5.97 12.91
CA TRP A 68 8.67 5.29 12.71
C TRP A 68 8.58 4.48 11.42
N PRO A 69 9.65 4.44 10.60
CA PRO A 69 9.71 3.51 9.49
C PRO A 69 9.48 2.08 9.95
N ALA A 70 8.72 1.32 9.18
CA ALA A 70 8.52 -0.09 9.47
C ALA A 70 9.87 -0.84 9.35
N PRO A 71 10.12 -1.85 10.19
CA PRO A 71 11.36 -2.62 10.10
C PRO A 71 11.38 -3.46 8.82
N ALA A 72 12.57 -3.77 8.31
CA ALA A 72 12.77 -4.48 7.04
C ALA A 72 11.95 -5.77 6.84
N PRO A 73 11.63 -6.58 7.88
CA PRO A 73 10.74 -7.73 7.70
C PRO A 73 9.31 -7.38 7.24
N ILE A 74 8.83 -6.15 7.53
CA ILE A 74 7.58 -5.63 6.97
C ILE A 74 7.86 -5.18 5.54
N ALA A 75 7.63 -6.10 4.59
CA ALA A 75 7.83 -5.81 3.18
C ALA A 75 6.85 -4.75 2.64
N GLU A 76 7.32 -3.97 1.67
CA GLU A 76 6.50 -3.05 0.90
C GLU A 76 5.32 -3.77 0.22
N CYS A 77 4.18 -3.09 0.18
CA CYS A 77 2.97 -3.60 -0.47
C CYS A 77 2.73 -2.82 -1.77
N ILE A 78 2.60 -3.55 -2.89
CA ILE A 78 2.35 -2.95 -4.21
C ILE A 78 0.84 -2.86 -4.46
N ALA A 79 0.36 -1.66 -4.79
CA ALA A 79 -1.00 -1.45 -5.29
C ALA A 79 -1.07 -1.77 -6.80
N TRP A 80 -2.07 -2.54 -7.21
CA TRP A 80 -2.23 -3.00 -8.59
C TRP A 80 -3.46 -2.38 -9.24
N ALA A 81 -3.29 -1.78 -10.43
CA ALA A 81 -4.39 -1.43 -11.31
C ALA A 81 -4.71 -2.63 -12.22
N VAL A 82 -5.93 -3.16 -12.12
CA VAL A 82 -6.37 -4.32 -12.91
C VAL A 82 -7.25 -3.86 -14.07
N LEU A 83 -6.83 -4.18 -15.29
CA LEU A 83 -7.52 -3.77 -16.51
C LEU A 83 -8.14 -4.99 -17.21
N PRO A 84 -9.40 -4.90 -17.68
CA PRO A 84 -10.03 -5.97 -18.43
C PRO A 84 -9.36 -6.15 -19.80
N ARG A 85 -8.94 -7.37 -20.13
CA ARG A 85 -8.30 -7.67 -21.43
C ARG A 85 -9.25 -7.56 -22.62
N ASP A 86 -10.52 -7.91 -22.43
CA ASP A 86 -11.49 -8.01 -23.53
C ASP A 86 -12.22 -6.70 -23.83
N ARG A 87 -11.69 -5.56 -23.35
CA ARG A 87 -12.29 -4.24 -23.58
C ARG A 87 -11.28 -3.27 -24.13
N VAL A 88 -11.70 -2.57 -25.17
CA VAL A 88 -10.97 -1.39 -25.66
C VAL A 88 -11.08 -0.30 -24.60
N LEU A 89 -9.95 0.00 -23.94
CA LEU A 89 -9.89 1.11 -22.99
C LEU A 89 -9.97 2.44 -23.72
N ARG A 90 -10.86 3.31 -23.23
CA ARG A 90 -10.96 4.69 -23.68
C ARG A 90 -9.79 5.51 -23.14
N ASP A 91 -9.53 6.65 -23.76
CA ASP A 91 -8.37 7.48 -23.41
C ASP A 91 -8.42 7.95 -21.95
N TYR A 92 -9.59 8.30 -21.42
CA TYR A 92 -9.73 8.65 -20.00
C TYR A 92 -9.30 7.54 -19.04
N ALA A 93 -9.44 6.26 -19.43
CA ALA A 93 -9.02 5.13 -18.61
C ALA A 93 -7.50 4.97 -18.64
N LEU A 94 -6.87 5.20 -19.79
CA LEU A 94 -5.41 5.27 -19.89
C LEU A 94 -4.86 6.47 -19.13
N ASP A 95 -5.54 7.61 -19.19
CA ASP A 95 -5.18 8.81 -18.46
C ASP A 95 -5.19 8.55 -16.96
N LEU A 96 -6.23 7.89 -16.44
CA LEU A 96 -6.31 7.49 -15.04
C LEU A 96 -5.17 6.54 -14.65
N VAL A 97 -4.89 5.51 -15.45
CA VAL A 97 -3.80 4.58 -15.16
C VAL A 97 -2.46 5.31 -15.14
N HIS A 98 -2.24 6.27 -16.04
CA HIS A 98 -1.01 7.04 -16.08
C HIS A 98 -0.88 8.01 -14.89
N VAL A 99 -1.98 8.56 -14.38
CA VAL A 99 -1.96 9.35 -13.13
C VAL A 99 -1.59 8.46 -11.94
N LEU A 100 -2.09 7.22 -11.90
CA LEU A 100 -1.80 6.26 -10.82
C LEU A 100 -0.40 5.64 -10.91
N ALA A 101 0.11 5.45 -12.13
CA ALA A 101 1.39 4.81 -12.42
C ALA A 101 2.15 5.64 -13.47
N PRO A 102 2.68 6.82 -13.09
CA PRO A 102 3.33 7.75 -14.02
C PRO A 102 4.58 7.16 -14.70
N GLN A 103 5.18 6.13 -14.10
CA GLN A 103 6.28 5.38 -14.68
C GLN A 103 5.89 4.58 -15.94
N ILE A 104 4.59 4.39 -16.20
CA ILE A 104 4.11 3.64 -17.37
C ILE A 104 3.68 4.62 -18.46
N ASP A 105 4.37 4.58 -19.61
CA ASP A 105 3.99 5.36 -20.79
C ASP A 105 2.64 4.90 -21.38
N LYS A 106 1.77 5.86 -21.71
CA LYS A 106 0.42 5.56 -22.24
C LYS A 106 0.45 4.80 -23.56
N ARG A 107 1.44 5.05 -24.43
CA ARG A 107 1.56 4.38 -25.73
C ARG A 107 2.00 2.94 -25.54
N ASP A 108 2.96 2.70 -24.66
CA ASP A 108 3.40 1.34 -24.33
C ASP A 108 2.28 0.56 -23.64
N LEU A 109 1.54 1.18 -22.72
CA LEU A 109 0.33 0.59 -22.13
C LEU A 109 -0.68 0.17 -23.20
N ARG A 110 -0.98 1.05 -24.17
CA ARG A 110 -1.88 0.74 -25.28
C ARG A 110 -1.35 -0.42 -26.12
N ARG A 111 -0.07 -0.43 -26.49
CA ARG A 111 0.53 -1.53 -27.28
C ARG A 111 0.41 -2.88 -26.59
N VAL A 112 0.60 -2.93 -25.26
CA VAL A 112 0.47 -4.17 -24.50
C VAL A 112 -0.99 -4.63 -24.44
N LEU A 113 -1.94 -3.71 -24.25
CA LEU A 113 -3.37 -4.04 -24.25
C LEU A 113 -3.86 -4.51 -25.61
N ASP A 114 -3.33 -3.94 -26.70
CA ASP A 114 -3.65 -4.33 -28.07
C ASP A 114 -2.94 -5.65 -28.49
N GLY A 115 -2.11 -6.23 -27.63
CA GLY A 115 -1.36 -7.46 -27.91
C GLY A 115 -0.15 -7.27 -28.83
N ASN A 116 0.24 -6.03 -29.11
CA ASN A 116 1.35 -5.69 -29.99
C ASN A 116 2.72 -5.75 -29.30
N GLN A 117 2.75 -5.84 -27.97
CA GLN A 117 3.97 -5.85 -27.16
C GLN A 117 3.77 -6.67 -25.88
N ALA A 118 4.82 -7.36 -25.42
CA ALA A 118 4.82 -7.99 -24.10
C ALA A 118 4.95 -6.95 -22.98
N PRO A 119 4.30 -7.14 -21.82
CA PRO A 119 4.44 -6.24 -20.69
C PRO A 119 5.89 -6.21 -20.20
N ASN A 120 6.49 -5.03 -20.15
CA ASN A 120 7.79 -4.78 -19.55
C ASN A 120 7.70 -3.50 -18.70
N TRP A 121 6.99 -3.60 -17.58
CA TRP A 121 6.71 -2.46 -16.72
C TRP A 121 7.94 -2.10 -15.89
N PRO A 122 8.33 -0.82 -15.80
CA PRO A 122 9.37 -0.40 -14.88
C PRO A 122 8.92 -0.61 -13.43
N LEU A 123 9.90 -0.63 -12.51
CA LEU A 123 9.63 -0.71 -11.09
C LEU A 123 8.71 0.44 -10.63
N PRO A 124 7.71 0.17 -9.78
CA PRO A 124 6.87 1.22 -9.25
C PRO A 124 7.71 2.19 -8.38
N PRO A 125 7.45 3.50 -8.47
CA PRO A 125 8.09 4.47 -7.60
C PRO A 125 7.63 4.26 -6.15
N THR A 126 8.48 4.63 -5.19
CA THR A 126 8.10 4.69 -3.77
C THR A 126 7.25 5.93 -3.51
N TRP A 127 6.45 5.93 -2.45
CA TRP A 127 5.69 7.12 -2.06
C TRP A 127 6.60 8.33 -1.79
N GLU A 128 7.74 8.11 -1.16
CA GLU A 128 8.74 9.16 -0.94
C GLU A 128 9.19 9.79 -2.26
N SER A 129 9.44 8.97 -3.30
CA SER A 129 9.86 9.50 -4.61
C SER A 129 8.74 10.29 -5.31
N LEU A 130 7.47 9.94 -5.07
CA LEU A 130 6.32 10.65 -5.64
C LEU A 130 6.01 11.97 -4.92
N THR A 131 6.32 12.06 -3.62
CA THR A 131 5.97 13.24 -2.79
C THR A 131 7.08 14.28 -2.70
N GLN A 132 8.31 13.95 -3.13
CA GLN A 132 9.45 14.87 -3.18
C GLN A 132 9.53 15.71 -4.48
N THR A 133 8.53 15.61 -5.36
CA THR A 133 8.43 16.39 -6.62
C THR A 133 7.46 17.55 -6.45
#